data_AF-A0A933B5E6-F1
#
_entry.id   AF-A0A933B5E6-F1
#
_cell.length_a   1.000
_cell.length_b   1.000
_cell.length_c   1.000
_cell.angle_alpha   90.00
_cell.angle_beta   90.00
_cell.angle_gamma   90.00
#
_symmetry.space_group_name_H-M   'P 1'
#
loop_
_entity.id
_entity.type
_entity.pdbx_description
1 polymer ?
#
loop_
_entity_poly.entity_id
_entity_poly.type
_entity_poly.pdbx_seq_one_letter_code
_entity_poly.pdbx_strand_id
1 'polypeptide(L)'
;MTLQDKLIKWFHQNARPLPWRRRYDPYEVWISEMMLQQTQVETVLPYYERWMKSFPDIESLAKSNLEKVLKHWEGLGYYNRARNLHETAKRIVQKLGGAFPQDYETILSLKGIGRYTAGAIASIAFNQEKPIVDGNVLRVLSRLHAIPKPIDVPKNREIFWQLEEKLIPKGGARFFNQALMELGALICKSENPLCLSCPLSEFCAAFKKNEAENYPVRQKKKDIVKVEASAAVLSHNGKYLITRRPLGQIMGGLWEFPEWKLAKGRTLAEASIRKKTLELLRKDFGLTLGRLSNLATIKRNYTHHQEILHVFSVVIETPNGAALRSRKNWPLAWAPAKDFQRRPFSSAHSKIAKRLS
;
A
#
# COMPACT_ATOMS: atom_id res chain seq x y z
N MET A 1 6.20 38.65 -6.13
CA MET A 1 5.44 37.41 -5.89
C MET A 1 6.38 36.45 -5.16
N THR A 2 6.00 35.98 -3.97
CA THR A 2 6.83 35.06 -3.18
C THR A 2 6.86 33.67 -3.83
N LEU A 3 7.75 32.79 -3.34
CA LEU A 3 7.77 31.37 -3.74
C LEU A 3 6.41 30.71 -3.52
N GLN A 4 5.79 30.98 -2.37
CA GLN A 4 4.49 30.46 -1.96
C GLN A 4 3.40 30.91 -2.95
N ASP A 5 3.37 32.20 -3.27
CA ASP A 5 2.40 32.76 -4.22
C ASP A 5 2.54 32.14 -5.61
N LYS A 6 3.79 31.99 -6.11
CA LYS A 6 4.05 31.34 -7.41
C LYS A 6 3.54 29.90 -7.43
N LEU A 7 3.80 29.15 -6.38
CA LEU A 7 3.42 27.75 -6.26
C LEU A 7 1.91 27.57 -6.17
N ILE A 8 1.23 28.35 -5.33
CA ILE A 8 -0.22 28.28 -5.14
C ILE A 8 -0.94 28.73 -6.41
N LYS A 9 -0.49 29.82 -7.06
CA LYS A 9 -1.06 30.27 -8.34
C LYS A 9 -0.97 29.18 -9.41
N TRP A 10 0.20 28.55 -9.53
CA TRP A 10 0.38 27.42 -10.46
C TRP A 10 -0.56 26.27 -10.14
N PHE A 11 -0.74 25.91 -8.86
CA PHE A 11 -1.62 24.83 -8.45
C PHE A 11 -3.09 25.11 -8.82
N HIS A 12 -3.60 26.31 -8.61
CA HIS A 12 -4.97 26.64 -9.02
C HIS A 12 -5.22 26.46 -10.52
N GLN A 13 -4.19 26.63 -11.35
CA GLN A 13 -4.29 26.50 -12.81
C GLN A 13 -4.03 25.07 -13.30
N ASN A 14 -3.31 24.25 -12.55
CA ASN A 14 -2.75 22.97 -13.04
C ASN A 14 -3.12 21.75 -12.17
N ALA A 15 -3.81 21.94 -11.04
CA ALA A 15 -4.18 20.84 -10.15
C ALA A 15 -5.05 19.82 -10.89
N ARG A 16 -4.68 18.54 -10.79
CA ARG A 16 -5.54 17.46 -11.31
C ARG A 16 -6.88 17.45 -10.56
N PRO A 17 -8.00 17.24 -11.27
CA PRO A 17 -9.34 17.19 -10.69
C PRO A 17 -9.59 15.85 -9.98
N LEU A 18 -9.00 15.68 -8.80
CA LEU A 18 -9.11 14.45 -8.02
C LEU A 18 -10.37 14.47 -7.14
N PRO A 19 -11.06 13.33 -6.95
CA PRO A 19 -12.35 13.31 -6.26
C PRO A 19 -12.24 13.78 -4.80
N TRP A 20 -11.17 13.42 -4.09
CA TRP A 20 -10.88 13.84 -2.71
C TRP A 20 -10.44 15.31 -2.56
N ARG A 21 -10.32 16.07 -3.66
CA ARG A 21 -10.00 17.52 -3.62
C ARG A 21 -11.23 18.41 -3.73
N ARG A 22 -12.44 17.84 -3.80
CA ARG A 22 -13.68 18.61 -4.06
C ARG A 22 -14.19 19.35 -2.84
N ARG A 23 -14.30 18.66 -1.70
CA ARG A 23 -14.92 19.18 -0.47
C ARG A 23 -13.93 19.38 0.67
N TYR A 24 -12.77 18.73 0.59
CA TYR A 24 -11.80 18.64 1.69
C TYR A 24 -12.41 18.12 2.99
N ASP A 25 -13.38 17.19 2.86
CA ASP A 25 -13.93 16.48 4.00
C ASP A 25 -12.83 15.62 4.67
N PRO A 26 -12.71 15.64 6.02
CA PRO A 26 -11.61 14.95 6.70
C PRO A 26 -11.64 13.43 6.54
N TYR A 27 -12.82 12.82 6.40
CA TYR A 27 -12.92 11.38 6.13
C TYR A 27 -12.45 11.09 4.70
N GLU A 28 -12.93 11.85 3.70
CA GLU A 28 -12.49 11.71 2.30
C GLU A 28 -10.97 11.86 2.16
N VAL A 29 -10.40 12.90 2.77
CA VAL A 29 -8.95 13.17 2.78
C VAL A 29 -8.21 12.03 3.46
N TRP A 30 -8.66 11.59 4.64
CA TRP A 30 -8.02 10.49 5.34
C TRP A 30 -7.99 9.20 4.52
N ILE A 31 -9.11 8.83 3.88
CA ILE A 31 -9.18 7.65 3.02
C ILE A 31 -8.24 7.77 1.83
N SER A 32 -8.22 8.92 1.12
CA SER A 32 -7.33 9.10 -0.03
C SER A 32 -5.87 9.05 0.38
N GLU A 33 -5.49 9.73 1.45
CA GLU A 33 -4.11 9.74 1.95
C GLU A 33 -3.64 8.34 2.34
N MET A 34 -4.50 7.57 3.01
CA MET A 34 -4.20 6.19 3.36
C MET A 34 -4.05 5.30 2.13
N MET A 35 -4.84 5.51 1.07
CA MET A 35 -4.70 4.75 -0.19
C MET A 35 -3.43 5.15 -0.96
N LEU A 36 -3.08 6.44 -1.00
CA LEU A 36 -1.94 6.99 -1.76
C LEU A 36 -0.58 6.64 -1.17
N GLN A 37 -0.51 6.17 0.08
CA GLN A 37 0.74 5.67 0.66
C GLN A 37 1.35 4.56 -0.24
N GLN A 38 2.49 4.87 -0.87
CA GLN A 38 3.21 3.97 -1.79
C GLN A 38 2.35 3.42 -2.94
N THR A 39 1.31 4.15 -3.36
CA THR A 39 0.42 3.75 -4.46
C THR A 39 0.19 4.95 -5.38
N GLN A 40 0.23 4.73 -6.70
CA GLN A 40 0.04 5.81 -7.68
C GLN A 40 -1.43 6.26 -7.74
N VAL A 41 -1.65 7.53 -8.08
CA VAL A 41 -2.99 8.16 -8.14
C VAL A 41 -3.92 7.38 -9.07
N GLU A 42 -3.43 7.02 -10.26
CA GLU A 42 -4.19 6.32 -11.29
C GLU A 42 -4.64 4.93 -10.82
N THR A 43 -3.82 4.29 -9.98
CA THR A 43 -4.19 3.01 -9.35
C THR A 43 -5.24 3.22 -8.25
N VAL A 44 -5.16 4.32 -7.48
CA VAL A 44 -6.06 4.59 -6.35
C VAL A 44 -7.46 5.00 -6.79
N LEU A 45 -7.61 5.80 -7.86
CA LEU A 45 -8.89 6.35 -8.31
C LEU A 45 -10.06 5.34 -8.30
N PRO A 46 -9.98 4.19 -9.00
CA PRO A 46 -11.11 3.25 -9.04
C PRO A 46 -11.35 2.56 -7.68
N TYR A 47 -10.36 2.47 -6.79
CA TYR A 47 -10.55 1.94 -5.45
C TYR A 47 -11.23 2.95 -4.54
N TYR A 48 -10.82 4.21 -4.63
CA TYR A 48 -11.43 5.30 -3.87
C TYR A 48 -12.92 5.44 -4.22
N GLU A 49 -13.27 5.43 -5.51
CA GLU A 49 -14.67 5.53 -5.96
C GLU A 49 -15.53 4.37 -5.43
N ARG A 50 -15.05 3.12 -5.56
CA ARG A 50 -15.76 1.95 -5.00
C ARG A 50 -15.84 2.00 -3.48
N TRP A 51 -14.80 2.50 -2.81
CA TRP A 51 -14.78 2.65 -1.36
C TRP A 51 -15.82 3.65 -0.91
N MET A 52 -15.83 4.85 -1.48
CA MET A 52 -16.79 5.91 -1.12
C MET A 52 -18.23 5.52 -1.43
N LYS A 53 -18.47 4.67 -2.43
CA LYS A 53 -19.81 4.11 -2.68
C LYS A 53 -20.28 3.16 -1.57
N SER A 54 -19.38 2.34 -1.03
CA SER A 54 -19.72 1.33 -0.02
C SER A 54 -19.60 1.82 1.43
N PHE A 55 -18.73 2.79 1.66
CA PHE A 55 -18.39 3.38 2.96
C PHE A 55 -18.31 4.91 2.81
N PRO A 56 -19.44 5.59 2.55
CA PRO A 56 -19.48 7.03 2.26
C PRO A 56 -19.02 7.91 3.42
N ASP A 57 -19.06 7.39 4.64
CA ASP A 57 -18.75 8.13 5.87
C ASP A 57 -18.04 7.22 6.89
N ILE A 58 -17.61 7.81 7.99
CA ILE A 58 -16.89 7.08 9.04
C ILE A 58 -17.76 6.05 9.76
N GLU A 59 -19.06 6.30 9.88
CA GLU A 59 -19.99 5.39 10.56
C GLU A 59 -20.20 4.10 9.77
N SER A 60 -20.43 4.22 8.46
CA SER A 60 -20.59 3.09 7.54
C SER A 60 -19.34 2.23 7.48
N LEU A 61 -18.15 2.84 7.53
CA LEU A 61 -16.89 2.12 7.68
C LEU A 61 -16.80 1.40 9.03
N ALA A 62 -17.10 2.09 10.14
CA ALA A 62 -17.02 1.54 11.49
C ALA A 62 -18.01 0.39 11.76
N LYS A 63 -19.24 0.48 11.21
CA LYS A 63 -20.30 -0.53 11.32
C LYS A 63 -20.05 -1.77 10.45
N SER A 64 -19.15 -1.67 9.47
CA SER A 64 -18.87 -2.78 8.56
C SER A 64 -18.09 -3.93 9.20
N ASN A 65 -18.11 -5.11 8.55
CA ASN A 65 -17.25 -6.21 8.95
C ASN A 65 -15.88 -6.10 8.25
N LEU A 66 -14.84 -6.62 8.92
CA LEU A 66 -13.47 -6.49 8.41
C LEU A 66 -13.26 -7.20 7.07
N GLU A 67 -13.99 -8.28 6.79
CA GLU A 67 -13.88 -9.02 5.54
C GLU A 67 -14.34 -8.20 4.34
N LYS A 68 -15.46 -7.48 4.47
CA LYS A 68 -15.94 -6.52 3.46
C LYS A 68 -14.94 -5.40 3.23
N VAL A 69 -14.33 -4.86 4.31
CA VAL A 69 -13.30 -3.82 4.21
C VAL A 69 -12.07 -4.33 3.45
N LEU A 70 -11.53 -5.49 3.85
CA LEU A 70 -10.39 -6.11 3.18
C LEU A 70 -10.68 -6.43 1.72
N LYS A 71 -11.93 -6.75 1.38
CA LYS A 71 -12.34 -6.99 0.01
C LYS A 71 -12.31 -5.73 -0.84
N HIS A 72 -12.76 -4.58 -0.32
CA HIS A 72 -12.66 -3.31 -1.04
C HIS A 72 -11.21 -2.85 -1.21
N TRP A 73 -10.32 -3.28 -0.31
CA TRP A 73 -8.88 -3.01 -0.38
C TRP A 73 -8.09 -4.02 -1.23
N GLU A 74 -8.72 -5.12 -1.66
CA GLU A 74 -8.05 -6.23 -2.33
C GLU A 74 -7.33 -5.75 -3.61
N GLY A 75 -6.01 -5.84 -3.61
CA GLY A 75 -5.17 -5.41 -4.74
C GLY A 75 -4.34 -4.15 -4.48
N LEU A 76 -4.71 -3.30 -3.52
CA LEU A 76 -3.90 -2.10 -3.15
C LEU A 76 -2.63 -2.42 -2.36
N GLY A 77 -2.50 -3.64 -1.84
CA GLY A 77 -1.38 -4.03 -0.99
C GLY A 77 -1.37 -3.31 0.37
N TYR A 78 -0.34 -3.60 1.18
CA TYR A 78 -0.17 -3.01 2.52
C TYR A 78 -1.45 -3.06 3.39
N TYR A 79 -2.06 -4.23 3.51
CA TYR A 79 -3.37 -4.44 4.15
C TYR A 79 -3.48 -4.03 5.63
N ASN A 80 -2.35 -3.75 6.30
CA ASN A 80 -2.38 -3.07 7.60
C ASN A 80 -3.08 -1.71 7.52
N ARG A 81 -2.98 -1.00 6.40
CA ARG A 81 -3.67 0.27 6.18
C ARG A 81 -5.18 0.12 6.30
N ALA A 82 -5.78 -0.84 5.59
CA ALA A 82 -7.22 -1.13 5.68
C ALA A 82 -7.67 -1.55 7.09
N ARG A 83 -6.85 -2.36 7.77
CA ARG A 83 -7.13 -2.80 9.15
C ARG A 83 -7.12 -1.62 10.11
N ASN A 84 -6.09 -0.78 10.03
CA ASN A 84 -5.95 0.42 10.86
C ASN A 84 -7.06 1.43 10.55
N LEU A 85 -7.43 1.64 9.28
CA LEU A 85 -8.58 2.45 8.90
C LEU A 85 -9.85 1.99 9.62
N HIS A 86 -10.16 0.70 9.56
CA HIS A 86 -11.37 0.16 10.17
C HIS A 86 -11.36 0.26 11.70
N GLU A 87 -10.24 -0.05 12.34
CA GLU A 87 -10.09 0.07 13.79
C GLU A 87 -10.17 1.53 14.27
N THR A 88 -9.52 2.44 13.54
CA THR A 88 -9.56 3.88 13.83
C THR A 88 -10.95 4.44 13.61
N ALA A 89 -11.67 4.03 12.56
CA ALA A 89 -13.06 4.45 12.34
C ALA A 89 -13.96 4.02 13.51
N LYS A 90 -13.82 2.76 13.97
CA LYS A 90 -14.52 2.27 15.16
C LYS A 90 -14.19 3.10 16.41
N ARG A 91 -12.91 3.41 16.62
CA ARG A 91 -12.48 4.24 17.76
C ARG A 91 -13.09 5.64 17.70
N ILE A 92 -13.10 6.29 16.54
CA ILE A 92 -13.67 7.64 16.39
C ILE A 92 -15.18 7.61 16.70
N VAL A 93 -15.92 6.64 16.17
CA VAL A 93 -17.36 6.49 16.46
C VAL A 93 -17.62 6.21 17.94
N GLN A 94 -16.86 5.31 18.56
CA GLN A 94 -17.10 4.86 19.94
C GLN A 94 -16.59 5.82 21.02
N LYS A 95 -15.52 6.57 20.75
CA LYS A 95 -14.80 7.37 21.77
C LYS A 95 -14.80 8.86 21.48
N LEU A 96 -15.01 9.27 20.24
CA LEU A 96 -14.98 10.69 19.81
C LEU A 96 -16.32 11.15 19.22
N GLY A 97 -17.41 10.40 19.47
CA GLY A 97 -18.76 10.80 19.07
C GLY A 97 -19.01 10.81 17.56
N GLY A 98 -18.18 10.13 16.76
CA GLY A 98 -18.34 10.05 15.30
C GLY A 98 -17.78 11.25 14.53
N ALA A 99 -17.33 12.30 15.20
CA ALA A 99 -16.68 13.44 14.56
C ALA A 99 -15.17 13.16 14.35
N PHE A 100 -14.65 13.43 13.15
CA PHE A 100 -13.23 13.33 12.90
C PHE A 100 -12.48 14.42 13.71
N PRO A 101 -11.44 14.07 14.48
CA PRO A 101 -10.74 15.06 15.31
C PRO A 101 -10.04 16.09 14.43
N GLN A 102 -10.07 17.36 14.86
CA GLN A 102 -9.41 18.45 14.14
C GLN A 102 -8.00 18.71 14.66
N ASP A 103 -7.76 18.57 15.96
CA ASP A 103 -6.46 18.76 16.57
C ASP A 103 -5.41 17.76 16.03
N TYR A 104 -4.26 18.29 15.62
CA TYR A 104 -3.15 17.53 15.07
C TYR A 104 -2.67 16.41 16.03
N GLU A 105 -2.58 16.67 17.33
CA GLU A 105 -2.07 15.68 18.29
C GLU A 105 -3.05 14.50 18.45
N THR A 106 -4.35 14.78 18.48
CA THR A 106 -5.40 13.76 18.50
C THR A 106 -5.39 12.98 17.20
N ILE A 107 -5.28 13.63 16.04
CA ILE A 107 -5.16 12.96 14.73
C ILE A 107 -3.93 12.04 14.73
N LEU A 108 -2.77 12.51 15.19
CA LEU A 108 -1.53 11.75 15.25
C LEU A 108 -1.61 10.54 16.20
N SER A 109 -2.41 10.64 17.26
CA SER A 109 -2.63 9.54 18.21
C SER A 109 -3.47 8.38 17.65
N LEU A 110 -4.10 8.56 16.48
CA LEU A 110 -4.94 7.54 15.85
C LEU A 110 -4.08 6.46 15.19
N LYS A 111 -4.57 5.21 15.26
CA LYS A 111 -3.81 4.06 14.77
C LYS A 111 -3.62 4.14 13.26
N GLY A 112 -2.37 3.94 12.82
CA GLY A 112 -2.01 3.97 11.41
C GLY A 112 -1.85 5.37 10.82
N ILE A 113 -2.01 6.43 11.63
CA ILE A 113 -1.72 7.80 11.24
C ILE A 113 -0.34 8.16 11.78
N GLY A 114 0.61 8.45 10.88
CA GLY A 114 1.93 8.98 11.25
C GLY A 114 2.04 10.47 10.96
N ARG A 115 3.19 11.09 11.30
CA ARG A 115 3.47 12.53 11.14
C ARG A 115 2.99 13.11 9.79
N TYR A 116 3.31 12.44 8.68
CA TYR A 116 2.85 12.82 7.34
C TYR A 116 1.33 12.85 7.21
N THR A 117 0.66 11.73 7.51
CA THR A 117 -0.80 11.63 7.35
C THR A 117 -1.54 12.54 8.33
N ALA A 118 -1.01 12.74 9.54
CA ALA A 118 -1.56 13.71 10.49
C ALA A 118 -1.45 15.13 9.94
N GLY A 119 -0.29 15.51 9.40
CA GLY A 119 -0.08 16.81 8.75
C GLY A 119 -0.99 16.99 7.54
N ALA A 120 -1.16 15.95 6.73
CA ALA A 120 -2.00 15.99 5.53
C ALA A 120 -3.47 16.17 5.88
N ILE A 121 -4.00 15.46 6.88
CA ILE A 121 -5.38 15.67 7.33
C ILE A 121 -5.53 17.06 7.95
N ALA A 122 -4.65 17.43 8.88
CA ALA A 122 -4.70 18.72 9.58
C ALA A 122 -4.64 19.91 8.62
N SER A 123 -3.76 19.86 7.61
CA SER A 123 -3.63 20.96 6.66
C SER A 123 -4.64 20.89 5.53
N ILE A 124 -4.89 19.73 4.93
CA ILE A 124 -5.80 19.65 3.77
C ILE A 124 -7.25 19.82 4.22
N ALA A 125 -7.69 19.11 5.27
CA ALA A 125 -9.08 19.22 5.72
C ALA A 125 -9.31 20.50 6.55
N PHE A 126 -8.40 20.81 7.49
CA PHE A 126 -8.62 21.88 8.47
C PHE A 126 -7.76 23.14 8.25
N ASN A 127 -6.96 23.18 7.18
CA ASN A 127 -6.08 24.32 6.84
C ASN A 127 -5.09 24.72 7.95
N GLN A 128 -4.74 23.80 8.85
CA GLN A 128 -3.73 24.03 9.87
C GLN A 128 -2.33 24.07 9.25
N GLU A 129 -1.48 24.91 9.82
CA GLU A 129 -0.10 25.15 9.37
C GLU A 129 0.83 23.98 9.76
N LYS A 130 0.57 22.81 9.17
CA LYS A 130 1.33 21.58 9.40
C LYS A 130 2.00 21.11 8.11
N PRO A 131 3.30 20.78 8.14
CA PRO A 131 4.04 20.25 6.98
C PRO A 131 3.61 18.85 6.58
N ILE A 132 3.89 18.46 5.32
CA ILE A 132 3.58 17.14 4.76
C ILE A 132 4.73 16.56 3.91
N VAL A 133 5.85 16.26 4.56
CA VAL A 133 7.03 15.75 3.86
C VAL A 133 6.85 14.29 3.37
N ASP A 134 6.43 14.12 2.12
CA ASP A 134 6.42 12.85 1.38
C ASP A 134 7.64 12.69 0.44
N GLY A 135 7.66 11.65 -0.40
CA GLY A 135 8.71 11.44 -1.38
C GLY A 135 8.79 12.51 -2.48
N ASN A 136 7.67 13.18 -2.80
CA ASN A 136 7.61 14.28 -3.76
C ASN A 136 8.17 15.55 -3.14
N VAL A 137 7.70 15.91 -1.95
CA VAL A 137 8.14 17.06 -1.17
C VAL A 137 9.63 16.96 -0.84
N LEU A 138 10.12 15.80 -0.38
CA LEU A 138 11.56 15.57 -0.15
C LEU A 138 12.40 15.88 -1.40
N ARG A 139 11.94 15.45 -2.57
CA ARG A 139 12.66 15.70 -3.83
C ARG A 139 12.61 17.18 -4.22
N VAL A 140 11.45 17.81 -4.14
CA VAL A 140 11.29 19.24 -4.45
C VAL A 140 12.17 20.08 -3.54
N LEU A 141 12.09 19.90 -2.23
CA LEU A 141 12.88 20.65 -1.26
C LEU A 141 14.38 20.37 -1.38
N SER A 142 14.76 19.11 -1.65
CA SER A 142 16.17 18.74 -1.87
C SER A 142 16.76 19.46 -3.08
N ARG A 143 16.00 19.63 -4.17
CA ARG A 143 16.43 20.36 -5.37
C ARG A 143 16.39 21.87 -5.16
N LEU A 144 15.30 22.38 -4.56
CA LEU A 144 15.10 23.80 -4.31
C LEU A 144 16.27 24.40 -3.51
N HIS A 145 16.76 23.65 -2.50
CA HIS A 145 17.85 24.06 -1.62
C HIS A 145 19.19 23.38 -1.91
N ALA A 146 19.29 22.53 -2.96
CA ALA A 146 20.50 21.75 -3.30
C ALA A 146 21.12 21.02 -2.09
N ILE A 147 20.32 20.28 -1.33
CA ILE A 147 20.73 19.64 -0.06
C ILE A 147 21.47 18.32 -0.35
N PRO A 148 22.79 18.20 -0.07
CA PRO A 148 23.59 17.02 -0.40
C PRO A 148 23.52 15.96 0.71
N LYS A 149 22.32 15.69 1.24
CA LYS A 149 22.10 14.71 2.32
C LYS A 149 21.19 13.58 1.84
N PRO A 150 21.55 12.30 2.06
CA PRO A 150 20.69 11.18 1.68
C PRO A 150 19.32 11.23 2.35
N ILE A 151 18.24 11.26 1.57
CA ILE A 151 16.86 11.39 2.08
C ILE A 151 16.29 10.08 2.66
N ASP A 152 16.95 8.97 2.39
CA ASP A 152 16.64 7.64 2.90
C ASP A 152 17.29 7.34 4.26
N VAL A 153 18.10 8.26 4.79
CA VAL A 153 18.57 8.24 6.18
C VAL A 153 17.56 9.00 7.06
N PRO A 154 16.90 8.34 8.04
CA PRO A 154 15.82 8.96 8.82
C PRO A 154 16.20 10.29 9.50
N LYS A 155 17.39 10.38 10.09
CA LYS A 155 17.88 11.60 10.76
C LYS A 155 17.93 12.81 9.82
N ASN A 156 18.24 12.61 8.54
CA ASN A 156 18.34 13.69 7.57
C ASN A 156 16.96 14.25 7.19
N ARG A 157 15.87 13.49 7.42
CA ARG A 157 14.52 13.93 7.05
C ARG A 157 14.05 15.13 7.86
N GLU A 158 14.56 15.31 9.08
CA GLU A 158 14.13 16.43 9.94
C GLU A 158 14.45 17.80 9.33
N ILE A 159 15.53 17.89 8.54
CA ILE A 159 15.90 19.11 7.81
C ILE A 159 14.73 19.55 6.92
N PHE A 160 14.11 18.60 6.21
CA PHE A 160 13.03 18.89 5.27
C PHE A 160 11.72 19.24 5.97
N TRP A 161 11.45 18.63 7.12
CA TRP A 161 10.30 18.97 7.96
C TRP A 161 10.38 20.42 8.44
N GLN A 162 11.53 20.82 8.97
CA GLN A 162 11.77 22.19 9.44
C GLN A 162 11.76 23.21 8.29
N LEU A 163 12.23 22.83 7.11
CA LEU A 163 12.18 23.70 5.93
C LEU A 163 10.75 23.91 5.45
N GLU A 164 9.96 22.84 5.31
CA GLU A 164 8.57 22.97 4.87
C GLU A 164 7.74 23.79 5.87
N GLU A 165 7.92 23.54 7.18
CA GLU A 165 7.23 24.28 8.24
C GLU A 165 7.46 25.80 8.15
N LYS A 166 8.69 26.23 7.81
CA LYS A 166 9.01 27.65 7.58
C LYS A 166 8.47 28.22 6.27
N LEU A 167 8.19 27.37 5.28
CA LEU A 167 7.70 27.79 3.97
C LEU A 167 6.18 27.90 3.92
N ILE A 168 5.46 27.20 4.80
CA ILE A 168 4.00 27.24 4.82
C ILE A 168 3.52 28.68 5.06
N PRO A 169 2.73 29.26 4.15
CA PRO A 169 2.16 30.58 4.35
C PRO A 169 1.03 30.53 5.39
N LYS A 170 0.93 31.59 6.21
CA LYS A 170 -0.13 31.72 7.22
C LYS A 170 -1.51 31.59 6.57
N GLY A 171 -2.32 30.65 7.07
CA GLY A 171 -3.66 30.37 6.52
C GLY A 171 -3.71 29.82 5.09
N GLY A 172 -2.58 29.43 4.48
CA GLY A 172 -2.50 28.89 3.12
C GLY A 172 -2.02 27.44 3.03
N ALA A 173 -1.91 26.74 4.17
CA ALA A 173 -1.32 25.41 4.26
C ALA A 173 -2.00 24.38 3.35
N ARG A 174 -3.34 24.39 3.27
CA ARG A 174 -4.11 23.45 2.43
C ARG A 174 -3.63 23.45 0.97
N PHE A 175 -3.49 24.63 0.39
CA PHE A 175 -3.13 24.77 -1.02
C PHE A 175 -1.62 24.65 -1.22
N PHE A 176 -0.81 25.23 -0.32
CA PHE A 176 0.64 25.14 -0.40
C PHE A 176 1.14 23.69 -0.39
N ASN A 177 0.67 22.90 0.57
CA ASN A 177 1.06 21.51 0.75
C ASN A 177 0.68 20.65 -0.48
N GLN A 178 -0.56 20.79 -0.94
CA GLN A 178 -1.02 20.08 -2.14
C GLN A 178 -0.26 20.53 -3.39
N ALA A 179 0.04 21.82 -3.52
CA ALA A 179 0.82 22.36 -4.61
C ALA A 179 2.24 21.81 -4.64
N LEU A 180 2.87 21.64 -3.48
CA LEU A 180 4.23 21.08 -3.36
C LEU A 180 4.27 19.60 -3.77
N MET A 181 3.28 18.81 -3.34
CA MET A 181 3.12 17.43 -3.80
C MET A 181 2.85 17.35 -5.31
N GLU A 182 1.95 18.19 -5.82
CA GLU A 182 1.55 18.20 -7.23
C GLU A 182 2.71 18.64 -8.13
N LEU A 183 3.51 19.62 -7.69
CA LEU A 183 4.73 20.04 -8.38
C LEU A 183 5.72 18.88 -8.49
N GLY A 184 5.94 18.14 -7.40
CA GLY A 184 6.78 16.96 -7.41
C GLY A 184 6.25 15.87 -8.35
N ALA A 185 4.94 15.67 -8.39
CA ALA A 185 4.32 14.66 -9.25
C ALA A 185 4.38 15.01 -10.75
N LEU A 186 4.14 16.27 -11.12
CA LEU A 186 3.91 16.68 -12.51
C LEU A 186 5.11 17.35 -13.19
N ILE A 187 5.92 18.09 -12.44
CA ILE A 187 6.97 18.96 -13.00
C ILE A 187 8.35 18.51 -12.50
N CYS A 188 8.55 18.52 -11.19
CA CYS A 188 9.80 18.15 -10.54
C CYS A 188 9.87 16.62 -10.38
N LYS A 189 9.78 15.89 -11.51
CA LYS A 189 9.76 14.42 -11.59
C LYS A 189 11.08 13.79 -11.15
N SER A 190 11.07 12.52 -10.76
CA SER A 190 12.30 11.83 -10.33
C SER A 190 13.39 11.84 -11.39
N GLU A 191 13.00 11.62 -12.64
CA GLU A 191 13.86 11.60 -13.83
C GLU A 191 13.33 12.65 -14.81
N ASN A 192 14.23 13.30 -15.56
CA ASN A 192 13.88 14.31 -16.57
C ASN A 192 12.91 15.39 -16.03
N PRO A 193 13.26 16.13 -14.96
CA PRO A 193 12.41 17.18 -14.43
C PRO A 193 12.21 18.32 -15.43
N LEU A 194 10.99 18.86 -15.50
CA LEU A 194 10.61 19.91 -16.46
C LEU A 194 10.99 21.31 -15.96
N CYS A 195 12.28 21.50 -15.65
CA CYS A 195 12.78 22.67 -14.92
C CYS A 195 12.49 24.01 -15.62
N LEU A 196 12.56 24.06 -16.96
CA LEU A 196 12.28 25.29 -17.72
C LEU A 196 10.82 25.76 -17.58
N SER A 197 9.90 24.82 -17.40
CA SER A 197 8.47 25.10 -17.17
C SER A 197 8.09 25.20 -15.70
N CYS A 198 9.06 25.03 -14.78
CA CYS A 198 8.78 24.97 -13.35
C CYS A 198 8.47 26.38 -12.81
N PRO A 199 7.35 26.57 -12.08
CA PRO A 199 7.02 27.88 -11.49
C PRO A 199 8.04 28.34 -10.44
N LEU A 200 8.88 27.44 -9.94
CA LEU A 200 9.90 27.69 -8.93
C LEU A 200 11.34 27.69 -9.47
N SER A 201 11.52 27.67 -10.79
CA SER A 201 12.85 27.58 -11.42
C SER A 201 13.81 28.68 -10.93
N GLU A 202 13.34 29.92 -10.84
CA GLU A 202 14.12 31.08 -10.36
C GLU A 202 14.56 30.97 -8.88
N PHE A 203 13.89 30.15 -8.07
CA PHE A 203 14.22 29.92 -6.66
C PHE A 203 15.08 28.66 -6.47
N CYS A 204 15.21 27.82 -7.49
CA CYS A 204 15.79 26.49 -7.36
C CYS A 204 17.32 26.50 -7.47
N ALA A 205 18.00 26.24 -6.36
CA ALA A 205 19.46 26.18 -6.30
C ALA A 205 20.04 25.08 -7.20
N ALA A 206 19.44 23.88 -7.24
CA ALA A 206 19.92 22.81 -8.10
C ALA A 206 19.71 23.11 -9.59
N PHE A 207 18.63 23.82 -9.97
CA PHE A 207 18.43 24.24 -11.36
C PHE A 207 19.48 25.27 -11.80
N LYS A 208 19.77 26.27 -10.96
CA LYS A 208 20.80 27.29 -11.23
C LYS A 208 22.20 26.70 -11.43
N LYS A 209 22.47 25.56 -10.81
CA LYS A 209 23.73 24.81 -10.95
C LYS A 209 23.72 23.76 -12.06
N ASN A 210 22.59 23.57 -12.74
CA ASN A 210 22.37 22.47 -13.68
C ASN A 210 22.57 21.08 -13.05
N GLU A 211 22.20 20.92 -11.78
CA GLU A 211 22.39 19.70 -10.96
C GLU A 211 21.07 19.09 -10.50
N ALA A 212 19.91 19.48 -11.06
CA ALA A 212 18.60 19.04 -10.56
C ALA A 212 18.49 17.50 -10.45
N GLU A 213 19.09 16.75 -11.39
CA GLU A 213 19.07 15.29 -11.40
C GLU A 213 19.95 14.63 -10.32
N ASN A 214 20.92 15.37 -9.78
CA ASN A 214 21.78 14.89 -8.69
C ASN A 214 21.04 14.82 -7.34
N TYR A 215 19.83 15.38 -7.26
CA TYR A 215 18.99 15.43 -6.08
C TYR A 215 17.64 14.72 -6.30
N PRO A 216 17.10 14.03 -5.27
CA PRO A 216 17.65 13.91 -3.94
C PRO A 216 18.76 12.85 -3.87
N VAL A 217 19.76 13.09 -3.02
CA VAL A 217 20.78 12.08 -2.72
C VAL A 217 20.12 10.88 -2.05
N ARG A 218 20.56 9.66 -2.41
CA ARG A 218 20.10 8.39 -1.82
C ARG A 218 21.30 7.49 -1.53
N GLN A 219 21.16 6.61 -0.55
CA GLN A 219 22.16 5.57 -0.29
C GLN A 219 22.16 4.53 -1.42
N LYS A 220 23.30 3.87 -1.61
CA LYS A 220 23.42 2.75 -2.56
C LYS A 220 22.45 1.64 -2.14
N LYS A 221 21.60 1.21 -3.07
CA LYS A 221 20.63 0.11 -2.82
C LYS A 221 21.39 -1.19 -2.56
N LYS A 222 20.90 -1.98 -1.59
CA LYS A 222 21.36 -3.36 -1.37
C LYS A 222 20.84 -4.27 -2.47
N ASP A 223 21.56 -5.37 -2.71
CA ASP A 223 21.14 -6.39 -3.67
C ASP A 223 19.83 -7.06 -3.27
N ILE A 224 18.99 -7.35 -4.27
CA ILE A 224 17.70 -8.01 -4.07
C ILE A 224 17.94 -9.51 -3.92
N VAL A 225 17.57 -10.07 -2.77
CA VAL A 225 17.68 -11.52 -2.52
C VAL A 225 16.56 -12.26 -3.26
N LYS A 226 16.88 -13.33 -3.98
CA LYS A 226 15.88 -14.22 -4.61
C LYS A 226 15.32 -15.24 -3.61
N VAL A 227 14.03 -15.53 -3.69
CA VAL A 227 13.31 -16.52 -2.87
C VAL A 227 12.50 -17.44 -3.77
N GLU A 228 12.69 -18.75 -3.61
CA GLU A 228 11.85 -19.78 -4.25
C GLU A 228 10.72 -20.15 -3.32
N ALA A 229 9.49 -20.18 -3.82
CA ALA A 229 8.29 -20.56 -3.09
C ALA A 229 7.39 -21.49 -3.93
N SER A 230 6.53 -22.26 -3.27
CA SER A 230 5.52 -23.09 -3.93
C SER A 230 4.15 -22.84 -3.35
N ALA A 231 3.09 -22.99 -4.16
CA ALA A 231 1.72 -23.05 -3.69
C ALA A 231 0.99 -24.25 -4.31
N ALA A 232 -0.03 -24.75 -3.63
CA ALA A 232 -0.82 -25.89 -4.06
C ALA A 232 -2.32 -25.57 -4.10
N VAL A 233 -2.93 -25.74 -5.26
CA VAL A 233 -4.37 -25.69 -5.48
C VAL A 233 -4.91 -27.10 -5.33
N LEU A 234 -5.47 -27.39 -4.16
CA LEU A 234 -6.09 -28.67 -3.85
C LEU A 234 -7.57 -28.60 -4.23
N SER A 235 -8.04 -29.49 -5.09
CA SER A 235 -9.46 -29.59 -5.46
C SER A 235 -10.06 -30.93 -5.04
N HIS A 236 -11.32 -30.89 -4.57
CA HIS A 236 -12.11 -32.05 -4.21
C HIS A 236 -13.60 -31.73 -4.36
N ASN A 237 -14.36 -32.56 -5.07
CA ASN A 237 -15.82 -32.40 -5.29
C ASN A 237 -16.23 -30.97 -5.70
N GLY A 238 -15.51 -30.38 -6.67
CA GLY A 238 -15.79 -29.03 -7.18
C GLY A 238 -15.47 -27.88 -6.20
N LYS A 239 -14.85 -28.18 -5.06
CA LYS A 239 -14.38 -27.19 -4.07
C LYS A 239 -12.86 -27.18 -4.03
N TYR A 240 -12.31 -26.10 -3.50
CA TYR A 240 -10.87 -25.91 -3.34
C TYR A 240 -10.52 -25.59 -1.89
N LEU A 241 -9.38 -26.10 -1.43
CA LEU A 241 -8.87 -25.79 -0.11
C LEU A 241 -8.23 -24.40 -0.12
N ILE A 242 -8.72 -23.54 0.75
CA ILE A 242 -8.16 -22.22 1.04
C ILE A 242 -7.91 -22.08 2.54
N THR A 243 -6.90 -21.31 2.88
CA THR A 243 -6.47 -21.02 4.25
C THR A 243 -6.58 -19.52 4.51
N ARG A 244 -6.97 -19.13 5.72
CA ARG A 244 -7.02 -17.71 6.10
C ARG A 244 -5.83 -17.41 7.01
N ARG A 245 -5.01 -16.42 6.64
CA ARG A 245 -3.91 -15.99 7.53
C ARG A 245 -4.46 -15.42 8.83
N PRO A 246 -3.92 -15.82 10.00
CA PRO A 246 -4.27 -15.21 11.27
C PRO A 246 -4.03 -13.69 11.27
N LEU A 247 -4.80 -12.97 12.08
CA LEU A 247 -4.53 -11.57 12.35
C LEU A 247 -3.15 -11.41 13.03
N GLY A 248 -2.57 -10.21 12.94
CA GLY A 248 -1.21 -9.92 13.45
C GLY A 248 -0.06 -10.32 12.53
N GLN A 249 -0.29 -11.22 11.54
CA GLN A 249 0.73 -11.55 10.54
C GLN A 249 0.69 -10.59 9.33
N ILE A 250 1.79 -10.58 8.55
CA ILE A 250 1.83 -10.00 7.21
C ILE A 250 0.72 -10.66 6.37
N MET A 251 -0.12 -9.84 5.72
CA MET A 251 -1.31 -10.28 4.97
C MET A 251 -2.38 -10.99 5.83
N GLY A 252 -2.38 -10.78 7.15
CA GLY A 252 -3.37 -11.37 8.04
C GLY A 252 -4.81 -10.98 7.70
N GLY A 253 -5.72 -11.94 7.82
CA GLY A 253 -7.13 -11.80 7.47
C GLY A 253 -7.46 -12.12 6.00
N LEU A 254 -6.45 -12.25 5.13
CA LEU A 254 -6.62 -12.64 3.73
C LEU A 254 -6.62 -14.16 3.54
N TRP A 255 -7.30 -14.60 2.50
CA TRP A 255 -7.31 -15.97 2.02
C TRP A 255 -6.13 -16.24 1.09
N GLU A 256 -5.61 -17.46 1.16
CA GLU A 256 -4.56 -17.98 0.29
C GLU A 256 -4.71 -19.49 0.09
N PHE A 257 -4.24 -19.98 -1.04
CA PHE A 257 -3.95 -21.40 -1.23
C PHE A 257 -2.72 -21.77 -0.36
N PRO A 258 -2.60 -23.02 0.11
CA PRO A 258 -1.41 -23.46 0.83
C PRO A 258 -0.11 -23.08 0.10
N GLU A 259 0.79 -22.32 0.76
CA GLU A 259 2.03 -21.77 0.18
C GLU A 259 3.24 -21.99 1.08
N TRP A 260 4.41 -22.34 0.55
CA TRP A 260 5.66 -22.51 1.32
C TRP A 260 6.86 -21.82 0.68
N LYS A 261 7.72 -21.24 1.51
CA LYS A 261 9.07 -20.80 1.11
C LYS A 261 10.01 -22.00 1.10
N LEU A 262 10.73 -22.20 -0.01
CA LEU A 262 11.55 -23.39 -0.26
C LEU A 262 13.06 -23.09 -0.23
N ALA A 263 13.48 -21.91 -0.67
CA ALA A 263 14.87 -21.48 -0.62
C ALA A 263 14.98 -19.95 -0.61
N LYS A 264 16.07 -19.43 -0.02
CA LYS A 264 16.45 -18.02 -0.04
C LYS A 264 17.90 -17.91 -0.51
N GLY A 265 18.18 -17.00 -1.44
CA GLY A 265 19.52 -16.76 -1.98
C GLY A 265 20.00 -17.75 -3.04
N ARG A 266 19.17 -18.72 -3.46
CA ARG A 266 19.50 -19.69 -4.51
C ARG A 266 18.27 -20.12 -5.30
N THR A 267 18.47 -20.45 -6.57
CA THR A 267 17.46 -21.03 -7.46
C THR A 267 17.39 -22.54 -7.25
N LEU A 268 16.20 -23.14 -7.33
CA LEU A 268 16.01 -24.59 -7.29
C LEU A 268 15.53 -25.08 -8.66
N ALA A 269 15.96 -26.28 -9.06
CA ALA A 269 15.38 -26.97 -10.21
C ALA A 269 13.90 -27.31 -9.95
N GLU A 270 13.08 -27.29 -11.01
CA GLU A 270 11.63 -27.52 -10.91
C GLU A 270 11.29 -28.88 -10.28
N ALA A 271 12.01 -29.94 -10.64
CA ALA A 271 11.83 -31.28 -10.06
C ALA A 271 12.02 -31.27 -8.53
N SER A 272 13.00 -30.51 -8.02
CA SER A 272 13.25 -30.35 -6.59
C SER A 272 12.16 -29.55 -5.89
N ILE A 273 11.62 -28.51 -6.53
CA ILE A 273 10.49 -27.73 -6.02
C ILE A 273 9.25 -28.62 -5.90
N ARG A 274 8.95 -29.39 -6.94
CA ARG A 274 7.81 -30.30 -7.01
C ARG A 274 7.89 -31.40 -5.95
N LYS A 275 9.05 -32.04 -5.81
CA LYS A 275 9.30 -33.06 -4.76
C LYS A 275 9.06 -32.50 -3.36
N LYS A 276 9.65 -31.34 -3.05
CA LYS A 276 9.46 -30.67 -1.75
C LYS A 276 8.00 -30.27 -1.49
N THR A 277 7.29 -29.84 -2.53
CA THR A 277 5.86 -29.47 -2.41
C THR A 277 5.01 -30.68 -2.01
N LEU A 278 5.24 -31.86 -2.60
CA LEU A 278 4.57 -33.10 -2.21
C LEU A 278 4.86 -33.49 -0.75
N GLU A 279 6.13 -33.42 -0.34
CA GLU A 279 6.54 -33.71 1.04
C GLU A 279 5.84 -32.79 2.04
N LEU A 280 5.77 -31.48 1.74
CA LEU A 280 5.12 -30.48 2.59
C LEU A 280 3.61 -30.68 2.65
N LEU A 281 2.96 -31.02 1.55
CA LEU A 281 1.52 -31.32 1.55
C LEU A 281 1.18 -32.55 2.36
N ARG A 282 1.96 -33.64 2.23
CA ARG A 282 1.81 -34.84 3.06
C ARG A 282 1.99 -34.51 4.55
N LYS A 283 3.02 -33.75 4.88
CA LYS A 283 3.34 -33.35 6.25
C LYS A 283 2.26 -32.45 6.86
N ASP A 284 1.86 -31.40 6.17
CA ASP A 284 1.02 -30.34 6.73
C ASP A 284 -0.47 -30.72 6.71
N PHE A 285 -0.92 -31.54 5.75
CA PHE A 285 -2.35 -31.87 5.57
C PHE A 285 -2.67 -33.37 5.71
N GLY A 286 -1.66 -34.25 5.84
CA GLY A 286 -1.89 -35.70 5.97
C GLY A 286 -2.49 -36.35 4.72
N LEU A 287 -2.29 -35.75 3.55
CA LEU A 287 -2.95 -36.17 2.32
C LEU A 287 -2.10 -37.17 1.52
N THR A 288 -2.74 -38.25 1.07
CA THR A 288 -2.26 -39.03 -0.07
C THR A 288 -2.63 -38.27 -1.33
N LEU A 289 -1.62 -37.82 -2.07
CA LEU A 289 -1.81 -36.92 -3.21
C LEU A 289 -1.53 -37.65 -4.52
N GLY A 290 -2.37 -37.38 -5.51
CA GLY A 290 -2.11 -37.74 -6.89
C GLY A 290 -0.99 -36.91 -7.54
N ARG A 291 -0.93 -36.94 -8.86
CA ARG A 291 0.08 -36.20 -9.64
C ARG A 291 -0.17 -34.70 -9.54
N LEU A 292 0.84 -33.92 -9.13
CA LEU A 292 0.82 -32.46 -9.25
C LEU A 292 0.81 -32.03 -10.73
N SER A 293 0.06 -31.01 -11.09
CA SER A 293 0.15 -30.40 -12.42
C SER A 293 0.57 -28.95 -12.30
N ASN A 294 1.50 -28.49 -13.13
CA ASN A 294 1.94 -27.10 -13.11
C ASN A 294 0.77 -26.21 -13.54
N LEU A 295 0.42 -25.24 -12.70
CA LEU A 295 -0.69 -24.32 -12.96
C LEU A 295 -0.18 -22.93 -13.36
N ALA A 296 0.85 -22.42 -12.68
CA ALA A 296 1.40 -21.10 -12.94
C ALA A 296 2.79 -20.91 -12.30
N THR A 297 3.54 -19.94 -12.80
CA THR A 297 4.69 -19.36 -12.09
C THR A 297 4.44 -17.86 -11.94
N ILE A 298 4.47 -17.36 -10.71
CA ILE A 298 4.14 -15.97 -10.37
C ILE A 298 5.37 -15.31 -9.76
N LYS A 299 5.85 -14.23 -10.39
CA LYS A 299 6.94 -13.39 -9.87
C LYS A 299 6.38 -12.28 -8.99
N ARG A 300 6.94 -12.10 -7.78
CA ARG A 300 6.56 -11.08 -6.80
C ARG A 300 7.79 -10.28 -6.41
N ASN A 301 7.69 -8.96 -6.52
CA ASN A 301 8.74 -8.05 -6.07
C ASN A 301 8.33 -7.43 -4.72
N TYR A 302 9.16 -7.64 -3.71
CA TYR A 302 9.08 -6.96 -2.42
C TYR A 302 10.26 -6.02 -2.27
N THR A 303 10.18 -5.12 -1.29
CA THR A 303 11.22 -4.10 -1.01
C THR A 303 12.63 -4.67 -0.83
N HIS A 304 12.74 -5.89 -0.28
CA HIS A 304 14.03 -6.51 0.08
C HIS A 304 14.29 -7.86 -0.58
N HIS A 305 13.33 -8.41 -1.33
CA HIS A 305 13.50 -9.70 -1.99
C HIS A 305 12.56 -9.84 -3.18
N GLN A 306 12.93 -10.72 -4.09
CA GLN A 306 12.11 -11.15 -5.21
C GLN A 306 11.73 -12.60 -4.98
N GLU A 307 10.43 -12.90 -4.98
CA GLU A 307 9.90 -14.25 -4.79
C GLU A 307 9.39 -14.79 -6.13
N ILE A 308 9.77 -16.02 -6.45
CA ILE A 308 9.22 -16.81 -7.56
C ILE A 308 8.32 -17.87 -6.93
N LEU A 309 7.02 -17.77 -7.19
CA LEU A 309 6.01 -18.67 -6.65
C LEU A 309 5.58 -19.67 -7.73
N HIS A 310 5.92 -20.94 -7.52
CA HIS A 310 5.52 -22.06 -8.37
C HIS A 310 4.20 -22.64 -7.90
N VAL A 311 3.17 -22.57 -8.72
CA VAL A 311 1.81 -22.99 -8.37
C VAL A 311 1.51 -24.33 -9.02
N PHE A 312 1.18 -25.30 -8.19
CA PHE A 312 0.77 -26.64 -8.62
C PHE A 312 -0.72 -26.85 -8.33
N SER A 313 -1.37 -27.69 -9.11
CA SER A 313 -2.73 -28.17 -8.88
C SER A 313 -2.72 -29.66 -8.61
N VAL A 314 -3.64 -30.13 -7.77
CA VAL A 314 -3.85 -31.56 -7.50
C VAL A 314 -5.29 -31.81 -7.13
N VAL A 315 -5.86 -32.84 -7.76
CA VAL A 315 -7.17 -33.39 -7.41
C VAL A 315 -6.98 -34.41 -6.30
N ILE A 316 -7.79 -34.30 -5.25
CA ILE A 316 -7.79 -35.24 -4.13
C ILE A 316 -8.98 -36.17 -4.30
N GLU A 317 -8.71 -37.48 -4.36
CA GLU A 317 -9.73 -38.51 -4.58
C GLU A 317 -10.53 -38.81 -3.31
N THR A 318 -9.88 -38.83 -2.15
CA THR A 318 -10.52 -39.03 -0.84
C THR A 318 -9.82 -38.17 0.23
N PRO A 319 -10.49 -37.19 0.86
CA PRO A 319 -10.08 -36.77 2.18
C PRO A 319 -10.42 -37.94 3.10
N ASN A 320 -9.51 -38.91 3.26
CA ASN A 320 -9.66 -39.90 4.33
C ASN A 320 -10.04 -39.12 5.59
N GLY A 321 -11.11 -39.52 6.28
CA GLY A 321 -11.79 -38.79 7.36
C GLY A 321 -10.93 -38.34 8.56
N ALA A 322 -9.61 -38.42 8.47
CA ALA A 322 -8.69 -37.58 9.23
C ALA A 322 -8.99 -36.10 8.92
N ALA A 323 -9.37 -35.35 9.95
CA ALA A 323 -9.47 -33.90 9.87
C ALA A 323 -8.20 -33.33 9.23
N LEU A 324 -8.36 -32.57 8.14
CA LEU A 324 -7.25 -31.87 7.49
C LEU A 324 -6.47 -31.12 8.55
N ARG A 325 -5.22 -31.50 8.75
CA ARG A 325 -4.33 -30.74 9.62
C ARG A 325 -4.14 -29.37 8.97
N SER A 326 -4.32 -28.33 9.77
CA SER A 326 -4.04 -27.00 9.28
C SER A 326 -2.58 -26.70 9.47
N ARG A 327 -1.95 -26.24 8.39
CA ARG A 327 -0.64 -25.58 8.45
C ARG A 327 -0.66 -24.51 9.53
N LYS A 328 0.02 -24.76 10.66
CA LYS A 328 0.14 -23.84 11.79
C LYS A 328 -1.20 -23.45 12.46
N ASN A 329 -2.20 -24.34 12.42
CA ASN A 329 -3.54 -24.10 13.00
C ASN A 329 -4.27 -22.89 12.41
N TRP A 330 -4.04 -22.56 11.15
CA TRP A 330 -4.76 -21.51 10.45
C TRP A 330 -6.18 -21.96 10.07
N PRO A 331 -7.18 -21.07 10.05
CA PRO A 331 -8.51 -21.45 9.57
C PRO A 331 -8.46 -22.00 8.13
N LEU A 332 -9.11 -23.15 7.91
CA LEU A 332 -9.26 -23.80 6.62
C LEU A 332 -10.70 -23.69 6.14
N ALA A 333 -10.90 -23.62 4.84
CA ALA A 333 -12.22 -23.77 4.23
C ALA A 333 -12.12 -24.47 2.88
N TRP A 334 -13.10 -25.34 2.61
CA TRP A 334 -13.40 -25.83 1.27
C TRP A 334 -14.43 -24.90 0.62
N ALA A 335 -14.03 -24.18 -0.41
CA ALA A 335 -14.90 -23.20 -1.08
C ALA A 335 -15.00 -23.49 -2.59
N PRO A 336 -16.20 -23.39 -3.19
CA PRO A 336 -16.34 -23.42 -4.64
C PRO A 336 -15.72 -22.15 -5.26
N ALA A 337 -15.25 -22.24 -6.50
CA ALA A 337 -14.58 -21.11 -7.17
C ALA A 337 -15.45 -19.84 -7.26
N LYS A 338 -16.77 -20.01 -7.40
CA LYS A 338 -17.75 -18.89 -7.41
C LYS A 338 -17.70 -18.02 -6.16
N ASP A 339 -17.25 -18.56 -5.02
CA ASP A 339 -17.17 -17.81 -3.77
C ASP A 339 -15.88 -16.98 -3.65
N PHE A 340 -14.88 -17.22 -4.51
CA PHE A 340 -13.60 -16.52 -4.43
C PHE A 340 -13.75 -15.02 -4.66
N GLN A 341 -14.69 -14.62 -5.53
CA GLN A 341 -14.97 -13.21 -5.78
C GLN A 341 -15.49 -12.47 -4.55
N ARG A 342 -15.99 -13.17 -3.52
CA ARG A 342 -16.48 -12.57 -2.27
C ARG A 342 -15.44 -12.58 -1.14
N ARG A 343 -14.34 -13.31 -1.32
CA ARG A 343 -13.28 -13.47 -0.32
C ARG A 343 -12.09 -12.58 -0.69
N PRO A 344 -11.43 -11.92 0.30
CA PRO A 344 -10.24 -11.14 0.03
C PRO A 344 -8.99 -12.04 -0.02
N PHE A 345 -8.37 -12.17 -1.18
CA PHE A 345 -7.13 -12.92 -1.36
C PHE A 345 -5.90 -12.01 -1.34
N SER A 346 -4.75 -12.58 -0.94
CA SER A 346 -3.47 -11.90 -1.15
C SER A 346 -3.17 -11.75 -2.65
N SER A 347 -2.38 -10.75 -3.05
CA SER A 347 -2.20 -10.37 -4.47
C SER A 347 -1.85 -11.55 -5.40
N ALA A 348 -0.89 -12.40 -5.01
CA ALA A 348 -0.53 -13.57 -5.82
C ALA A 348 -1.66 -14.61 -5.88
N HIS A 349 -2.34 -14.83 -4.76
CA HIS A 349 -3.41 -15.82 -4.65
C HIS A 349 -4.71 -15.34 -5.30
N SER A 350 -4.95 -14.04 -5.40
CA SER A 350 -6.04 -13.47 -6.19
C SER A 350 -5.86 -13.78 -7.68
N LYS A 351 -4.62 -13.78 -8.19
CA LYS A 351 -4.33 -14.23 -9.57
C LYS A 351 -4.62 -15.72 -9.77
N ILE A 352 -4.32 -16.55 -8.76
CA ILE A 352 -4.65 -17.99 -8.79
C ILE A 352 -6.17 -18.17 -8.76
N ALA A 353 -6.86 -17.50 -7.84
CA ALA A 353 -8.31 -17.58 -7.70
C ALA A 353 -9.04 -17.17 -8.99
N LYS A 354 -8.60 -16.09 -9.65
CA LYS A 354 -9.13 -15.63 -10.95
C LYS A 354 -8.89 -16.61 -12.10
N ARG A 355 -7.92 -17.52 -12.00
CA ARG A 355 -7.72 -18.58 -13.01
C ARG A 355 -8.66 -19.77 -12.79
N LEU A 356 -9.23 -19.91 -11.60
CA LEU A 356 -10.09 -21.03 -11.22
C LEU A 356 -11.59 -20.66 -11.28
N SER A 357 -11.92 -19.38 -11.15
CA SER A 357 -13.25 -18.80 -11.36
C SER A 357 -13.46 -18.40 -12.81
#